data_AF-A0A7J9SGB7-F1
#
_entry.id   AF-A0A7J9SGB7-F1
#
_cell.length_a   1.000
_cell.length_b   1.000
_cell.length_c   1.000
_cell.angle_alpha   90.00
_cell.angle_beta   90.00
_cell.angle_gamma   90.00
#
_symmetry.space_group_name_H-M   'P 1'
#
loop_
_entity.id
_entity.type
_entity.pdbx_description
1 polymer ?
#
loop_
_entity_poly.entity_id
_entity_poly.type
_entity_poly.pdbx_seq_one_letter_code
_entity_poly.pdbx_strand_id
1 'polypeptide(L)' 'MTDTDILEALALSPDPVLVASEIAEEVDLTRQGAFNRLQELEETGLVSSAMKASARVWWITPDGKRQLSDSDSTHQT' A
#
# COMPACT_ATOMS: atom_id res chain seq x y z
N MET A 1 -6.40 -11.13 6.11
CA MET A 1 -5.72 -9.98 5.53
C MET A 1 -5.62 -10.20 4.04
N THR A 2 -6.14 -9.27 3.26
CA THR A 2 -6.21 -9.30 1.80
C THR A 2 -5.45 -8.09 1.24
N ASP A 3 -5.09 -8.14 -0.04
CA ASP A 3 -4.41 -7.02 -0.69
C ASP A 3 -5.23 -5.72 -0.64
N THR A 4 -6.56 -5.84 -0.53
CA THR A 4 -7.50 -4.73 -0.36
C THR A 4 -7.29 -3.98 0.96
N ASP A 5 -6.96 -4.67 2.05
CA ASP A 5 -6.75 -4.05 3.37
C ASP A 5 -5.54 -3.10 3.36
N ILE A 6 -4.50 -3.45 2.59
CA ILE A 6 -3.28 -2.62 2.42
C ILE A 6 -3.60 -1.35 1.60
N LEU A 7 -4.44 -1.48 0.58
CA LEU A 7 -4.79 -0.37 -0.33
C LEU A 7 -5.71 0.66 0.34
N GLU A 8 -6.62 0.22 1.22
CA GLU A 8 -7.52 1.09 1.97
C GLU A 8 -6.75 1.97 2.99
N ALA A 9 -5.81 1.38 3.74
CA ALA A 9 -4.95 2.11 4.67
C ALA A 9 -4.10 3.19 3.95
N LEU A 10 -3.59 2.89 2.75
CA LEU A 10 -2.83 3.85 1.93
C LEU A 10 -3.69 5.00 1.38
N ALA A 11 -5.00 4.77 1.16
CA ALA A 11 -5.91 5.76 0.61
C ALA A 11 -6.44 6.76 1.66
N LEU A 12 -6.50 6.36 2.93
CA LEU A 12 -7.05 7.17 4.03
C LEU A 12 -6.02 8.12 4.68
N SER A 13 -4.71 7.95 4.43
CA SER A 13 -3.68 8.83 4.99
C SER A 13 -3.61 10.19 4.25
N PRO A 14 -3.75 11.33 4.94
CA PRO A 14 -3.81 12.68 4.34
C PRO A 14 -2.49 13.15 3.70
N ASP A 15 -1.38 12.48 3.99
CA ASP A 15 -0.16 12.49 3.18
C ASP A 15 0.11 11.02 2.80
N PRO A 16 0.10 10.63 1.51
CA PRO A 16 0.12 9.23 1.08
C PRO A 16 1.54 8.65 1.16
N VAL A 17 2.29 8.95 2.21
CA VAL A 17 3.72 8.71 2.31
C VAL A 17 3.96 7.96 3.61
N LEU A 18 3.65 6.66 3.61
CA LEU A 18 3.83 5.82 4.78
C LEU A 18 5.20 5.12 4.73
N VAL A 19 5.83 4.94 5.89
CA VAL A 19 6.97 4.03 6.05
C VAL A 19 6.47 2.62 6.34
N ALA A 20 7.27 1.60 6.04
CA ALA A 20 6.87 0.20 6.20
C ALA A 20 6.46 -0.20 7.64
N SER A 21 6.91 0.53 8.66
CA SER A 21 6.47 0.31 10.04
C SER A 21 5.05 0.79 10.30
N GLU A 22 4.63 1.91 9.70
CA GLU A 22 3.25 2.41 9.82
C GLU A 22 2.29 1.47 9.09
N ILE A 23 2.67 1.01 7.90
CA ILE A 23 1.89 0.02 7.14
C ILE A 23 1.76 -1.29 7.91
N ALA A 24 2.84 -1.74 8.56
CA ALA A 24 2.84 -2.96 9.35
C ALA A 24 1.88 -2.91 10.55
N GLU A 25 1.76 -1.75 11.21
CA GLU A 25 0.81 -1.53 12.30
C GLU A 25 -0.65 -1.58 11.82
N GLU A 26 -0.94 -1.01 10.65
CA GLU A 26 -2.29 -1.01 10.06
C GLU A 26 -2.74 -2.41 9.62
N VAL A 27 -1.81 -3.26 9.22
CA VAL A 27 -2.14 -4.53 8.55
C VAL A 27 -1.75 -5.79 9.32
N ASP A 28 -1.46 -5.65 10.62
CA ASP A 28 -1.04 -6.75 11.52
C ASP A 28 0.09 -7.62 10.92
N LEU A 29 1.00 -6.98 10.19
CA LEU A 29 2.20 -7.62 9.64
C LEU A 29 3.41 -7.26 10.47
N THR A 30 4.44 -8.10 10.38
CA THR A 30 5.77 -7.65 10.78
C THR A 30 6.24 -6.56 9.81
N ARG A 31 7.05 -5.62 10.29
CA ARG A 31 7.71 -4.61 9.45
C ARG A 31 8.40 -5.21 8.22
N GLN A 32 9.04 -6.37 8.38
CA GLN A 32 9.73 -7.06 7.29
C GLN A 32 8.74 -7.68 6.30
N GLY A 33 7.63 -8.24 6.79
CA GLY A 33 6.54 -8.74 5.94
C GLY A 33 5.87 -7.62 5.12
N ALA A 34 5.57 -6.48 5.76
CA ALA A 34 5.04 -5.31 5.08
C ALA A 34 6.02 -4.78 4.01
N PHE A 35 7.31 -4.71 4.34
CA PHE A 35 8.34 -4.29 3.38
C PHE A 35 8.42 -5.22 2.16
N ASN A 36 8.45 -6.54 2.36
CA ASN A 36 8.51 -7.49 1.26
C ASN A 36 7.28 -7.37 0.34
N ARG A 37 6.08 -7.24 0.92
CA ARG A 37 4.84 -7.06 0.15
C ARG A 37 4.86 -5.76 -0.67
N LEU A 38 5.38 -4.69 -0.09
CA LEU A 38 5.52 -3.40 -0.78
C LEU A 38 6.50 -3.48 -1.96
N GLN A 39 7.58 -4.27 -1.86
CA GLN A 39 8.48 -4.51 -2.98
C GLN A 39 7.77 -5.24 -4.12
N GLU A 40 7.00 -6.30 -3.83
CA GLU A 40 6.21 -7.03 -4.84
C GLU A 40 5.17 -6.13 -5.54
N LEU A 41 4.53 -5.24 -4.78
CA LEU A 41 3.58 -4.26 -5.33
C LEU A 41 4.26 -3.19 -6.18
N GLU A 42 5.51 -2.84 -5.88
CA GLU A 42 6.31 -1.90 -6.68
C GLU A 42 6.76 -2.55 -7.99
N GLU A 43 7.13 -3.83 -7.97
CA GLU A 43 7.46 -4.62 -9.18
C GLU A 43 6.28 -4.69 -10.16
N THR A 44 5.05 -4.70 -9.64
CA THR A 44 3.81 -4.68 -10.45
C THR A 44 3.31 -3.27 -10.79
N GLY A 45 3.99 -2.23 -10.32
CA GLY A 45 3.68 -0.83 -10.60
C GLY A 45 2.47 -0.28 -9.85
N LEU A 46 1.96 -0.99 -8.84
CA LEU A 46 0.77 -0.60 -8.07
C LEU A 46 1.11 0.40 -6.95
N VAL A 47 2.33 0.33 -6.42
CA VAL A 47 2.89 1.31 -5.49
C VAL A 47 4.23 1.81 -6.01
N SER A 48 4.72 2.92 -5.47
CA SER A 48 6.04 3.45 -5.77
C SER A 48 6.70 3.93 -4.49
N SER A 49 8.04 3.91 -4.47
CA SER A 49 8.81 4.31 -3.30
C SER A 49 9.88 5.35 -3.60
N ALA A 50 10.25 6.10 -2.57
CA ALA A 50 11.45 6.93 -2.57
C ALA A 50 12.13 6.92 -1.21
N MET A 51 13.43 7.23 -1.20
CA MET A 51 14.14 7.57 0.02
C MET A 51 13.88 9.04 0.37
N LYS A 52 13.34 9.29 1.55
CA LYS A 52 13.22 10.64 2.14
C LYS A 52 13.92 10.67 3.49
N ALA A 53 14.88 11.58 3.63
CA ALA A 53 15.79 11.63 4.77
C ALA A 53 16.43 10.25 5.04
N SER A 54 16.02 9.57 6.12
CA SER A 54 16.54 8.27 6.55
C SER A 54 15.57 7.11 6.35
N ALA A 55 14.40 7.33 5.76
CA ALA A 55 13.36 6.32 5.61
C ALA A 55 12.93 6.14 4.16
N ARG A 56 12.60 4.89 3.81
CA ARG A 56 11.89 4.59 2.57
C ARG A 56 10.41 4.81 2.81
N VAL A 57 9.81 5.63 1.96
CA VAL A 57 8.41 5.96 1.98
C VAL A 57 7.72 5.43 0.74
N TRP A 58 6.43 5.11 0.87
CA TRP A 58 5.64 4.42 -0.14
C TRP A 58 4.32 5.15 -0.39
N TRP A 59 3.87 5.14 -1.64
CA TRP A 59 2.58 5.69 -2.07
C TRP A 59 1.94 4.86 -3.18
N ILE A 60 0.60 4.89 -3.26
CA ILE A 60 -0.16 4.23 -4.32
C ILE A 60 -0.02 4.96 -5.67
N THR A 61 0.16 4.23 -6.76
CA THR A 61 0.21 4.78 -8.12
C THR A 61 -1.19 4.94 -8.71
N PRO A 62 -1.34 5.61 -9.87
CA PRO A 62 -2.61 5.60 -10.60
C PRO A 62 -3.10 4.19 -10.97
N ASP A 63 -2.19 3.26 -11.27
CA ASP A 63 -2.50 1.85 -11.53
C ASP A 63 -3.02 1.14 -10.28
N GLY A 64 -2.37 1.33 -9.13
CA GLY A 64 -2.86 0.83 -7.85
C GLY A 64 -4.26 1.35 -7.51
N LYS A 65 -4.51 2.64 -7.74
CA LYS A 65 -5.85 3.23 -7.53
C LYS A 65 -6.91 2.61 -8.43
N ARG A 66 -6.59 2.32 -9.70
CA ARG A 66 -7.53 1.66 -10.63
C ARG A 66 -7.87 0.25 -10.17
N GLN A 67 -6.87 -0.52 -9.75
CA GLN A 67 -7.07 -1.89 -9.26
C GLN A 67 -7.95 -1.93 -7.98
N LEU A 68 -7.77 -0.96 -7.09
CA LEU A 68 -8.64 -0.80 -5.91
C LEU A 68 -10.10 -0.57 -6.33
N SER A 69 -10.34 0.38 -7.25
CA SER A 69 -11.69 0.68 -7.74
C SER A 69 -12.36 -0.48 -8.49
N ASP A 70 -11.59 -1.29 -9.22
CA ASP A 70 -12.08 -2.49 -9.91
C ASP A 70 -12.52 -3.57 -8.91
N SER A 71 -11.82 -3.67 -7.77
CA SER A 71 -12.11 -4.65 -6.71
C SER A 71 -13.36 -4.29 -5.90
N ASP A 72 -13.61 -3.00 -5.66
CA ASP A 72 -14.78 -2.49 -4.93
C ASP A 72 -16.11 -2.75 -5.69
N SER A 73 -16.03 -2.86 -7.02
CA SER A 73 -17.20 -3.04 -7.89
C SER A 73 -17.82 -4.45 -7.87
N THR A 74 -17.34 -5.38 -7.03
CA THR A 74 -17.84 -6.77 -6.98
C THR A 74 -18.75 -7.10 -5.78
N HIS A 75 -19.05 -6.16 -4.88
CA HIS A 75 -20.01 -6.38 -3.78
C HIS A 75 -21.32 -5.61 -3.97
N GLN A 76 -22.01 -5.82 -5.10
CA GLN A 76 -23.42 -5.43 -5.24
C GLN A 76 -24.19 -6.37 -6.18
N THR A 77 -24.68 -7.51 -5.66
CA THR A 77 -25.90 -8.23 -6.09
C THR A 77 -26.37 -9.14 -4.96
#